data_AF-A0A8S4A0K2-F1
#
_entry.id   AF-A0A8S4A0K2-F1
#
_cell.length_a   1.000
_cell.length_b   1.000
_cell.length_c   1.000
_cell.angle_alpha   90.00
_cell.angle_beta   90.00
_cell.angle_gamma   90.00
#
_symmetry.space_group_name_H-M   'P 1'
#
loop_
_entity.id
_entity.type
_entity.pdbx_description
1 polymer ?
#
loop_
_entity_poly.entity_id
_entity_poly.type
_entity_poly.pdbx_seq_one_letter_code
_entity_poly.pdbx_strand_id
1 'polypeptide(L)'
;MFRNLSYAACALAVGIKNQFDNPQSIISSENSLTLSRLNLERCLPQVKASGQECQMYVGDRIKRAVGFPQLTACCKPLRYKDFIISYDTKNRIPNWVYEHLQYYKFYKDDPCDRRANVCPYKEEEGRLHGQEKPKFHPDCRIHGYHRADVRDYCDSEYELGLMADPANYPFDAEACAETQVMTNVVPIVPGFSCGPWFDLQCYIREKLVRENKSVYVCSGPLFLPCENDGKVQMKFDVLGEGEVSVPTHFFKVIIIETHDGNLELESYMVPNCKPDEGEEVKLDDYLTPLCQIEHASGLIFFPEKKVCFTSNNKRRGARLHAL
;
A
#
# COMPACT_ATOMS: atom_id res chain seq x y z
N MET A 1 48.27 12.51 24.39
CA MET A 1 48.29 11.06 24.70
C MET A 1 47.32 10.37 23.75
N PHE A 2 47.84 9.47 22.90
CA PHE A 2 47.17 8.48 22.02
C PHE A 2 45.81 8.87 21.38
N ARG A 3 45.73 9.44 20.16
CA ARG A 3 45.79 8.84 18.79
C ARG A 3 44.76 7.72 18.47
N ASN A 4 43.85 8.07 17.55
CA ASN A 4 43.34 7.33 16.38
C ASN A 4 42.65 5.96 16.56
N LEU A 5 41.36 5.92 16.25
CA LEU A 5 40.74 4.86 15.42
C LEU A 5 39.76 5.53 14.45
N SER A 6 40.22 5.72 13.21
CA SER A 6 39.44 6.11 12.03
C SER A 6 39.21 4.86 11.18
N TYR A 7 38.06 4.84 10.53
CA TYR A 7 37.75 4.24 9.23
C TYR A 7 38.87 3.50 8.47
N ALA A 8 38.51 2.31 7.97
CA ALA A 8 38.99 1.59 6.78
C ALA A 8 39.75 0.26 7.01
N ALA A 9 39.02 -0.84 6.87
CA ALA A 9 39.41 -2.08 6.19
C ALA A 9 38.07 -2.72 5.73
N CYS A 10 37.76 -2.92 4.45
CA CYS A 10 38.53 -3.67 3.47
C CYS A 10 38.35 -3.11 2.05
N ALA A 11 39.39 -2.47 1.54
CA ALA A 11 39.72 -2.47 0.12
C ALA A 11 41.25 -2.40 -0.01
N LEU A 12 41.90 -3.51 -0.40
CA LEU A 12 42.93 -3.56 -1.45
C LEU A 12 43.66 -4.93 -1.51
N ALA A 13 43.54 -5.54 -2.69
CA ALA A 13 44.58 -6.18 -3.51
C ALA A 13 45.50 -7.29 -2.94
N VAL A 14 45.38 -8.48 -3.54
CA VAL A 14 46.53 -9.15 -4.17
C VAL A 14 46.11 -9.56 -5.57
N GLY A 15 46.69 -8.90 -6.58
CA GLY A 15 46.82 -9.47 -7.91
C GLY A 15 48.03 -10.40 -7.92
N ILE A 16 47.87 -11.59 -8.50
CA ILE A 16 48.98 -12.35 -9.05
C ILE A 16 48.66 -12.56 -10.54
N LYS A 17 49.43 -11.88 -11.38
CA LYS A 17 49.66 -12.25 -12.77
C LYS A 17 50.39 -13.60 -12.78
N ASN A 18 49.97 -14.51 -13.64
CA ASN A 18 50.90 -15.25 -14.50
C ASN A 18 50.18 -15.50 -15.84
N GLN A 19 50.79 -14.98 -16.91
CA GLN A 19 50.39 -15.16 -18.31
C GLN A 19 51.16 -16.33 -18.94
N PHE A 20 50.66 -16.76 -20.10
CA PHE A 20 51.24 -17.61 -21.17
C PHE A 20 51.02 -19.13 -20.98
N ASP A 21 50.48 -19.92 -21.93
CA ASP A 21 50.25 -19.76 -23.38
C ASP A 21 49.15 -20.71 -23.93
N ASN A 22 48.21 -20.15 -24.73
CA ASN A 22 47.63 -20.57 -26.03
C ASN A 22 47.09 -22.01 -26.31
N PRO A 23 46.42 -22.29 -27.47
CA PRO A 23 44.97 -22.59 -27.52
C PRO A 23 44.63 -23.97 -28.12
N GLN A 24 43.44 -24.53 -27.84
CA GLN A 24 42.64 -25.28 -28.84
C GLN A 24 41.27 -25.76 -28.30
N SER A 25 40.23 -25.35 -29.05
CA SER A 25 39.18 -26.22 -29.58
C SER A 25 38.02 -26.70 -28.67
N ILE A 26 36.80 -26.46 -29.20
CA ILE A 26 35.68 -27.41 -29.36
C ILE A 26 34.57 -27.48 -28.28
N ILE A 27 33.43 -26.89 -28.69
CA ILE A 27 32.05 -27.43 -28.73
C ILE A 27 31.21 -27.54 -27.43
N SER A 28 29.96 -27.05 -27.62
CA SER A 28 28.65 -27.43 -27.07
C SER A 28 28.14 -26.91 -25.73
N SER A 29 26.98 -26.25 -25.88
CA SER A 29 25.69 -26.52 -25.25
C SER A 29 25.35 -25.87 -23.89
N GLU A 30 24.37 -24.98 -24.02
CA GLU A 30 23.13 -24.91 -23.23
C GLU A 30 23.15 -24.42 -21.78
N ASN A 31 22.31 -23.39 -21.59
CA ASN A 31 21.42 -23.17 -20.45
C ASN A 31 22.03 -23.01 -19.06
N SER A 32 21.97 -21.79 -18.52
CA SER A 32 20.85 -21.43 -17.62
C SER A 32 21.23 -20.23 -16.75
N LEU A 33 20.36 -19.22 -16.77
CA LEU A 33 20.36 -18.09 -15.86
C LEU A 33 20.01 -18.57 -14.44
N THR A 34 20.90 -18.37 -13.47
CA THR A 34 20.54 -18.41 -12.05
C THR A 34 20.83 -17.08 -11.39
N LEU A 35 19.75 -16.29 -11.29
CA LEU A 35 19.58 -15.22 -10.31
C LEU A 35 19.91 -15.74 -8.91
N SER A 36 20.67 -14.95 -8.16
CA SER A 36 21.06 -15.18 -6.77
C SER A 36 19.84 -15.33 -5.86
N ARG A 37 19.43 -16.57 -5.57
CA ARG A 37 18.66 -16.87 -4.36
C ARG A 37 19.57 -16.61 -3.16
N LEU A 38 19.14 -15.74 -2.25
CA LEU A 38 19.69 -15.69 -0.90
C LEU A 38 19.57 -17.09 -0.30
N ASN A 39 20.69 -17.81 -0.20
CA ASN A 39 20.75 -19.15 0.38
C ASN A 39 20.49 -19.07 1.89
N LEU A 40 19.21 -19.08 2.27
CA LEU A 40 18.75 -19.19 3.66
C LEU A 40 19.30 -20.44 4.39
N GLU A 41 19.79 -21.43 3.65
CA GLU A 41 20.39 -22.64 4.20
C GLU A 41 21.67 -22.39 5.04
N ARG A 42 22.35 -21.25 4.86
CA ARG A 42 23.51 -20.90 5.71
C ARG A 42 23.14 -20.35 7.09
N CYS A 43 21.89 -19.97 7.32
CA CYS A 43 21.45 -19.38 8.58
C CYS A 43 20.83 -20.39 9.57
N LEU A 44 20.64 -21.64 9.15
CA LEU A 44 20.07 -22.68 10.00
C LEU A 44 21.08 -23.82 10.19
N PRO A 45 21.31 -24.29 11.44
CA PRO A 45 22.19 -25.43 11.67
C PRO A 45 21.65 -26.69 10.98
N GLN A 46 22.48 -27.33 10.16
CA GLN A 46 22.11 -28.59 9.50
C GLN A 46 22.13 -29.75 10.48
N VAL A 47 20.94 -30.25 10.83
CA VAL A 47 20.77 -31.47 11.65
C VAL A 47 20.75 -32.68 10.73
N LYS A 48 21.68 -33.63 10.91
CA LYS A 48 21.68 -34.91 10.19
C LYS A 48 20.55 -35.79 10.72
N ALA A 49 19.65 -36.25 9.83
CA ALA A 49 18.56 -37.14 10.18
C ALA A 49 19.07 -38.56 10.49
N SER A 50 18.93 -39.00 11.75
CA SER A 50 18.97 -40.41 12.12
C SER A 50 17.55 -40.98 12.08
N GLY A 51 17.36 -42.10 11.39
CA GLY A 51 16.05 -42.72 11.22
C GLY A 51 15.43 -43.20 12.54
N GLN A 52 14.37 -42.53 12.97
CA GLN A 52 13.37 -42.99 13.94
C GLN A 52 12.23 -41.94 13.95
N GLU A 53 10.97 -42.41 14.01
CA GLU A 53 9.70 -41.66 14.10
C GLU A 53 9.73 -40.21 13.61
N CYS A 54 9.07 -39.92 12.48
CA CYS A 54 8.95 -38.56 11.93
C CYS A 54 8.57 -37.57 13.04
N GLN A 55 9.59 -36.89 13.60
CA GLN A 55 9.44 -36.10 14.82
C GLN A 55 8.51 -34.95 14.46
N MET A 56 7.27 -35.02 14.96
CA MET A 56 6.29 -34.00 14.68
C MET A 56 6.80 -32.68 15.26
N TYR A 57 7.05 -31.70 14.39
CA TYR A 57 7.56 -30.40 14.81
C TYR A 57 6.60 -29.81 15.85
N VAL A 58 7.13 -29.04 16.79
CA VAL A 58 6.31 -28.40 17.84
C VAL A 58 5.16 -27.61 17.21
N GLY A 59 5.40 -26.97 16.05
CA GLY A 59 4.36 -26.29 15.27
C GLY A 59 3.20 -27.19 14.85
N ASP A 60 3.47 -28.40 14.37
CA ASP A 60 2.41 -29.35 13.97
C ASP A 60 1.58 -29.83 15.16
N ARG A 61 2.25 -30.04 16.31
CA ARG A 61 1.59 -30.37 17.58
C ARG A 61 0.66 -29.24 18.03
N ILE A 62 1.15 -28.01 18.06
CA ILE A 62 0.38 -26.83 18.46
C ILE A 62 -0.79 -26.62 17.50
N LYS A 63 -0.55 -26.63 16.19
CA LYS A 63 -1.60 -26.43 15.17
C LYS A 63 -2.74 -27.44 15.31
N ARG A 64 -2.44 -28.70 15.58
CA ARG A 64 -3.44 -29.75 15.78
C ARG A 64 -4.16 -29.65 17.13
N ALA A 65 -3.42 -29.34 18.20
CA ALA A 65 -3.98 -29.35 19.55
C ALA A 65 -4.81 -28.11 19.87
N VAL A 66 -4.32 -26.93 19.52
CA VAL A 66 -4.87 -25.64 19.97
C VAL A 66 -4.95 -24.58 18.87
N GLY A 67 -4.39 -24.85 17.68
CA GLY A 67 -4.32 -23.87 16.60
C GLY A 67 -3.25 -22.79 16.84
N PHE A 68 -3.05 -21.94 15.85
CA PHE A 68 -2.22 -20.73 16.01
C PHE A 68 -3.12 -19.52 16.24
N PRO A 69 -2.65 -18.49 16.97
CA PRO A 69 -3.31 -17.20 16.99
C PRO A 69 -3.55 -16.71 15.57
N GLN A 70 -4.77 -16.23 15.29
CA GLN A 70 -5.14 -15.65 14.00
C GLN A 70 -5.55 -14.21 14.22
N LEU A 71 -5.25 -13.37 13.24
CA LEU A 71 -5.91 -12.06 13.15
C LEU A 71 -7.41 -12.33 12.95
N THR A 72 -8.23 -11.49 13.57
CA THR A 72 -9.70 -11.60 13.55
C THR A 72 -10.30 -11.25 12.20
N ALA A 73 -9.58 -10.49 11.37
CA ALA A 73 -9.88 -10.37 9.95
C ALA A 73 -9.35 -11.59 9.23
N CYS A 74 -10.15 -12.12 8.30
CA CYS A 74 -9.73 -13.20 7.41
C CYS A 74 -8.32 -12.91 6.87
N CYS A 75 -7.42 -13.90 6.86
CA CYS A 75 -6.10 -13.78 6.22
C CYS A 75 -6.19 -13.51 4.69
N LYS A 76 -7.41 -13.36 4.16
CA LYS A 76 -7.71 -13.03 2.77
C LYS A 76 -8.28 -11.62 2.72
N PRO A 77 -7.94 -10.82 1.71
CA PRO A 77 -8.56 -9.53 1.48
C PRO A 77 -10.09 -9.65 1.46
N LEU A 78 -10.77 -8.72 2.13
CA LEU A 78 -12.20 -8.52 2.02
C LEU A 78 -12.51 -8.13 0.58
N ARG A 79 -13.52 -8.78 0.00
CA ARG A 79 -13.95 -8.51 -1.37
C ARG A 79 -15.21 -7.66 -1.34
N TYR A 80 -15.21 -6.65 -2.19
CA TYR A 80 -16.35 -5.82 -2.56
C TYR A 80 -16.57 -5.97 -4.06
N LYS A 81 -17.57 -5.30 -4.60
CA LYS A 81 -17.98 -5.43 -6.00
C LYS A 81 -16.86 -5.04 -6.97
N ASP A 82 -16.15 -3.95 -6.68
CA ASP A 82 -15.14 -3.42 -7.61
C ASP A 82 -13.81 -2.98 -6.96
N PHE A 83 -13.62 -3.31 -5.68
CA PHE A 83 -12.36 -3.13 -4.97
C PHE A 83 -12.18 -4.20 -3.88
N ILE A 84 -10.97 -4.27 -3.31
CA ILE A 84 -10.63 -5.20 -2.24
C ILE A 84 -9.89 -4.47 -1.10
N ILE A 85 -10.05 -4.96 0.13
CA ILE A 85 -9.44 -4.38 1.32
C ILE A 85 -8.65 -5.44 2.09
N SER A 86 -7.41 -5.14 2.48
CA SER A 86 -6.79 -5.80 3.63
C SER A 86 -7.00 -4.93 4.86
N TYR A 87 -7.53 -5.51 5.95
CA TYR A 87 -7.93 -4.76 7.13
C TYR A 87 -7.02 -5.04 8.32
N ASP A 88 -6.61 -3.97 9.03
CA ASP A 88 -5.83 -4.05 10.25
C ASP A 88 -6.78 -4.08 11.46
N THR A 89 -6.95 -5.27 12.05
CA THR A 89 -7.80 -5.44 13.24
C THR A 89 -7.24 -4.81 14.51
N LYS A 90 -5.95 -4.46 14.53
CA LYS A 90 -5.31 -3.79 15.67
C LYS A 90 -5.52 -2.28 15.58
N ASN A 91 -5.31 -1.70 14.41
CA ASN A 91 -5.45 -0.25 14.22
C ASN A 91 -6.86 0.18 13.81
N ARG A 92 -7.74 -0.78 13.49
CA ARG A 92 -9.15 -0.60 13.10
C ARG A 92 -9.33 0.24 11.83
N ILE A 93 -8.34 0.18 10.95
CA ILE A 93 -8.28 0.86 9.65
C ILE A 93 -7.78 -0.13 8.58
N PRO A 94 -7.93 0.14 7.27
CA PRO A 94 -7.34 -0.72 6.24
C PRO A 94 -5.80 -0.74 6.35
N ASN A 95 -5.17 -1.91 6.16
CA ASN A 95 -3.75 -1.97 5.79
C ASN A 95 -3.55 -1.35 4.40
N TRP A 96 -4.47 -1.68 3.49
CA TRP A 96 -4.53 -1.16 2.14
C TRP A 96 -5.88 -1.45 1.50
N VAL A 97 -6.22 -0.64 0.51
CA VAL A 97 -7.37 -0.78 -0.38
C VAL A 97 -6.86 -0.80 -1.81
N TYR A 98 -7.36 -1.72 -2.63
CA TYR A 98 -6.88 -1.93 -3.99
C TYR A 98 -8.02 -1.86 -5.00
N GLU A 99 -7.86 -0.97 -5.98
CA GLU A 99 -8.87 -0.60 -6.96
C GLU A 99 -8.33 -0.85 -8.38
N HIS A 100 -9.23 -1.18 -9.33
CA HIS A 100 -8.91 -1.31 -10.74
C HIS A 100 -9.79 -0.40 -11.59
N LEU A 101 -9.19 0.68 -12.07
CA LEU A 101 -9.84 1.76 -12.78
C LEU A 101 -9.57 1.63 -14.29
N GLN A 102 -10.62 1.77 -15.09
CA GLN A 102 -10.54 1.59 -16.55
C GLN A 102 -11.43 2.60 -17.25
N TYR A 103 -10.98 3.12 -18.39
CA TYR A 103 -11.70 4.15 -19.16
C TYR A 103 -13.20 3.86 -19.33
N TYR A 104 -13.53 2.64 -19.77
CA TYR A 104 -14.92 2.27 -20.05
C TYR A 104 -15.82 2.26 -18.81
N LYS A 105 -15.27 2.19 -17.59
CA LYS A 105 -16.06 2.28 -16.35
C LYS A 105 -16.50 3.72 -16.08
N PHE A 106 -15.74 4.71 -16.55
CA PHE A 106 -16.03 6.12 -16.31
C PHE A 106 -16.76 6.78 -17.49
N TYR A 107 -16.47 6.34 -18.73
CA TYR A 107 -16.81 7.08 -19.95
C TYR A 107 -17.59 6.26 -20.99
N LYS A 108 -18.25 5.16 -20.59
CA LYS A 108 -18.89 4.20 -21.54
C LYS A 108 -19.95 4.80 -22.47
N ASP A 109 -20.65 5.85 -22.01
CA ASP A 109 -21.83 6.41 -22.69
C ASP A 109 -21.62 7.87 -23.10
N ASP A 110 -20.39 8.29 -23.36
CA ASP A 110 -20.05 9.68 -23.58
C ASP A 110 -20.23 10.15 -25.05
N PRO A 111 -21.12 11.11 -25.36
CA PRO A 111 -21.21 11.70 -26.68
C PRO A 111 -20.23 12.88 -26.93
N CYS A 112 -19.53 13.42 -25.90
CA CYS A 112 -18.39 14.37 -25.93
C CYS A 112 -18.20 15.07 -24.54
N ASP A 113 -17.65 14.36 -23.56
CA ASP A 113 -17.24 14.75 -22.20
C ASP A 113 -18.32 15.40 -21.32
N ARG A 114 -19.55 14.82 -21.27
CA ARG A 114 -20.46 15.17 -20.17
C ARG A 114 -20.08 14.38 -18.94
N ARG A 115 -19.34 15.04 -18.03
CA ARG A 115 -19.09 14.65 -16.63
C ARG A 115 -20.18 13.69 -16.17
N ALA A 116 -19.82 12.39 -16.11
CA ALA A 116 -20.72 11.36 -15.62
C ALA A 116 -21.32 11.88 -14.31
N ASN A 117 -22.64 11.81 -14.19
CA ASN A 117 -23.36 12.28 -13.02
C ASN A 117 -22.60 11.85 -11.75
N VAL A 118 -22.30 12.83 -10.90
CA VAL A 118 -21.72 12.62 -9.56
C VAL A 118 -22.46 11.46 -8.92
N CYS A 119 -21.70 10.48 -8.43
CA CYS A 119 -22.10 9.28 -7.69
C CYS A 119 -23.62 9.04 -7.62
N PRO A 120 -24.16 7.96 -8.21
CA PRO A 120 -25.60 7.68 -8.22
C PRO A 120 -26.23 7.37 -6.84
N TYR A 121 -25.53 7.67 -5.73
CA TYR A 121 -26.09 7.63 -4.38
C TYR A 121 -27.20 8.67 -4.28
N LYS A 122 -28.44 8.25 -4.57
CA LYS A 122 -29.64 9.04 -4.32
C LYS A 122 -29.87 9.05 -2.82
N GLU A 123 -29.71 10.22 -2.19
CA GLU A 123 -30.01 10.44 -0.77
C GLU A 123 -31.44 9.94 -0.40
N GLU A 124 -32.36 9.92 -1.37
CA GLU A 124 -33.74 9.47 -1.19
C GLU A 124 -33.88 7.96 -0.86
N GLU A 125 -32.95 7.10 -1.28
CA GLU A 125 -32.96 5.65 -0.96
C GLU A 125 -32.49 5.35 0.47
N GLY A 126 -31.97 6.36 1.17
CA GLY A 126 -31.51 6.29 2.56
C GLY A 126 -32.64 6.26 3.59
N ARG A 127 -33.92 6.40 3.22
CA ARG A 127 -35.02 6.50 4.19
C ARG A 127 -35.67 5.14 4.46
N LEU A 128 -35.43 4.55 5.64
CA LEU A 128 -36.24 3.46 6.17
C LEU A 128 -37.12 4.03 7.30
N HIS A 129 -38.45 3.90 7.18
CA HIS A 129 -39.41 4.37 8.19
C HIS A 129 -39.28 5.84 8.63
N GLY A 130 -38.86 6.73 7.72
CA GLY A 130 -38.74 8.17 8.01
C GLY A 130 -37.48 8.55 8.80
N GLN A 131 -36.57 7.60 9.07
CA GLN A 131 -35.23 7.88 9.60
C GLN A 131 -34.19 7.85 8.47
N GLU A 132 -33.28 8.82 8.48
CA GLU A 132 -32.10 8.82 7.60
C GLU A 132 -31.20 7.66 7.98
N LYS A 133 -30.90 6.78 7.02
CA LYS A 133 -29.84 5.78 7.19
C LYS A 133 -28.51 6.51 7.34
N PRO A 134 -27.67 6.10 8.30
CA PRO A 134 -26.32 6.63 8.39
C PRO A 134 -25.57 6.32 7.09
N LYS A 135 -24.93 7.36 6.52
CA LYS A 135 -24.13 7.26 5.31
C LYS A 135 -23.02 6.22 5.45
N PHE A 136 -22.35 6.21 6.60
CA PHE A 136 -21.30 5.24 6.91
C PHE A 136 -21.84 4.12 7.79
N HIS A 137 -21.36 2.89 7.56
CA HIS A 137 -21.84 1.73 8.29
C HIS A 137 -20.73 0.73 8.65
N PRO A 138 -20.82 0.07 9.82
CA PRO A 138 -19.82 -0.90 10.25
C PRO A 138 -19.81 -2.15 9.36
N ASP A 139 -18.65 -2.80 9.20
CA ASP A 139 -18.54 -4.07 8.46
C ASP A 139 -18.84 -5.27 9.38
N CYS A 140 -20.01 -5.88 9.20
CA CYS A 140 -20.44 -7.02 10.02
C CYS A 140 -19.59 -8.28 9.87
N ARG A 141 -18.71 -8.36 8.86
CA ARG A 141 -17.77 -9.47 8.67
C ARG A 141 -16.60 -9.41 9.65
N ILE A 142 -16.32 -8.24 10.24
CA ILE A 142 -15.27 -8.05 11.23
C ILE A 142 -15.81 -8.32 12.63
N HIS A 143 -15.08 -9.06 13.45
CA HIS A 143 -15.45 -9.32 14.83
C HIS A 143 -15.60 -8.02 15.63
N GLY A 144 -16.60 -7.93 16.51
CA GLY A 144 -16.98 -6.69 17.20
C GLY A 144 -15.85 -5.98 17.95
N TYR A 145 -14.91 -6.74 18.56
CA TYR A 145 -13.73 -6.19 19.26
C TYR A 145 -12.73 -5.44 18.37
N HIS A 146 -12.83 -5.63 17.06
CA HIS A 146 -11.88 -5.11 16.08
C HIS A 146 -12.56 -4.27 15.00
N ARG A 147 -13.84 -3.98 15.18
CA ARG A 147 -14.65 -3.30 14.19
C ARG A 147 -14.71 -1.81 14.53
N ALA A 148 -14.25 -0.97 13.62
CA ALA A 148 -14.50 0.47 13.70
C ALA A 148 -16.00 0.78 13.54
N ASP A 149 -16.48 1.75 14.31
CA ASP A 149 -17.82 2.29 14.25
C ASP A 149 -17.78 3.80 14.01
N VAL A 150 -18.85 4.37 13.45
CA VAL A 150 -18.95 5.82 13.24
C VAL A 150 -18.82 6.58 14.56
N ARG A 151 -19.29 5.97 15.66
CA ARG A 151 -19.20 6.53 17.01
C ARG A 151 -17.76 6.77 17.48
N ASP A 152 -16.78 6.03 16.95
CA ASP A 152 -15.38 6.24 17.31
C ASP A 152 -14.84 7.58 16.79
N TYR A 153 -15.46 8.11 15.73
CA TYR A 153 -15.10 9.38 15.10
C TYR A 153 -15.92 10.56 15.65
N CYS A 154 -17.03 10.28 16.34
CA CYS A 154 -17.85 11.30 16.98
C CYS A 154 -17.04 12.05 18.04
N ASP A 155 -17.28 13.36 18.16
CA ASP A 155 -16.60 14.26 19.09
C ASP A 155 -15.07 14.31 18.95
N SER A 156 -14.52 13.78 17.85
CA SER A 156 -13.11 13.94 17.48
C SER A 156 -12.91 15.15 16.57
N GLU A 157 -11.68 15.61 16.45
CA GLU A 157 -11.27 16.65 15.49
C GLU A 157 -10.99 16.10 14.07
N TYR A 158 -11.16 14.80 13.87
CA TYR A 158 -10.84 14.09 12.64
C TYR A 158 -12.10 13.85 11.79
N GLU A 159 -11.92 13.86 10.47
CA GLU A 159 -12.97 13.53 9.50
C GLU A 159 -12.85 12.05 9.05
N LEU A 160 -13.95 11.53 8.50
CA LEU A 160 -13.97 10.20 7.89
C LEU A 160 -13.39 10.27 6.47
N GLY A 161 -12.12 9.86 6.32
CA GLY A 161 -11.44 9.76 5.03
C GLY A 161 -11.67 8.42 4.36
N LEU A 162 -11.79 8.41 3.03
CA LEU A 162 -12.04 7.21 2.22
C LEU A 162 -10.80 6.83 1.40
N MET A 163 -10.38 5.57 1.49
CA MET A 163 -9.26 5.06 0.70
C MET A 163 -9.66 4.75 -0.74
N ALA A 164 -10.74 3.97 -0.93
CA ALA A 164 -11.48 3.88 -2.18
C ALA A 164 -12.54 4.97 -2.23
N ASP A 165 -12.48 5.83 -3.25
CA ASP A 165 -13.33 7.01 -3.38
C ASP A 165 -14.63 6.67 -4.12
N PRO A 166 -15.82 7.10 -3.64
CA PRO A 166 -17.09 6.91 -4.34
C PRO A 166 -17.05 7.39 -5.81
N ALA A 167 -16.32 8.47 -6.10
CA ALA A 167 -16.18 9.03 -7.45
C ALA A 167 -15.41 8.11 -8.42
N ASN A 168 -14.80 7.03 -7.92
CA ASN A 168 -14.20 5.99 -8.75
C ASN A 168 -15.24 4.98 -9.30
N TYR A 169 -16.49 5.03 -8.80
CA TYR A 169 -17.56 4.08 -9.14
C TYR A 169 -18.83 4.75 -9.70
N PRO A 170 -18.74 5.71 -10.64
CA PRO A 170 -19.92 6.45 -11.12
C PRO A 170 -20.92 5.56 -11.88
N PHE A 171 -20.49 4.40 -12.36
CA PHE A 171 -21.26 3.47 -13.18
C PHE A 171 -22.04 2.43 -12.35
N ASP A 172 -21.79 2.33 -11.04
CA ASP A 172 -22.34 1.27 -10.22
C ASP A 172 -22.69 1.79 -8.81
N ALA A 173 -23.99 1.95 -8.58
CA ALA A 173 -24.50 2.47 -7.30
C ALA A 173 -24.18 1.56 -6.11
N GLU A 174 -24.10 0.25 -6.32
CA GLU A 174 -23.76 -0.70 -5.26
C GLU A 174 -22.28 -0.59 -4.89
N ALA A 175 -21.38 -0.59 -5.89
CA ALA A 175 -19.95 -0.40 -5.64
C ALA A 175 -19.67 0.97 -4.99
N CYS A 176 -20.38 2.01 -5.43
CA CYS A 176 -20.32 3.35 -4.83
C CYS A 176 -20.82 3.37 -3.37
N ALA A 177 -21.88 2.63 -3.04
CA ALA A 177 -22.38 2.54 -1.66
C ALA A 177 -21.40 1.74 -0.77
N GLU A 178 -20.80 0.68 -1.31
CA GLU A 178 -19.84 -0.16 -0.60
C GLU A 178 -18.58 0.60 -0.14
N THR A 179 -18.22 1.73 -0.77
CA THR A 179 -17.10 2.55 -0.29
C THR A 179 -17.37 3.17 1.08
N GLN A 180 -18.62 3.28 1.52
CA GLN A 180 -19.00 3.92 2.79
C GLN A 180 -18.91 2.96 4.00
N VAL A 181 -18.39 1.76 3.79
CA VAL A 181 -18.13 0.78 4.86
C VAL A 181 -16.93 1.22 5.74
N MET A 182 -17.04 1.07 7.06
CA MET A 182 -16.00 1.53 8.00
C MET A 182 -14.62 0.86 7.81
N THR A 183 -14.54 -0.30 7.16
CA THR A 183 -13.26 -0.96 6.82
C THR A 183 -12.50 -0.27 5.70
N ASN A 184 -13.13 0.65 4.95
CA ASN A 184 -12.51 1.55 3.96
C ASN A 184 -12.18 2.93 4.54
N VAL A 185 -12.59 3.20 5.78
CA VAL A 185 -12.50 4.52 6.42
C VAL A 185 -11.23 4.65 7.25
N VAL A 186 -10.64 5.83 7.23
CA VAL A 186 -9.48 6.25 8.03
C VAL A 186 -9.72 7.63 8.65
N PRO A 187 -9.15 7.95 9.81
CA PRO A 187 -9.13 9.31 10.32
C PRO A 187 -8.23 10.22 9.47
N ILE A 188 -8.78 11.34 9.00
CA ILE A 188 -8.02 12.38 8.29
C ILE A 188 -8.18 13.72 8.98
N VAL A 189 -7.19 14.60 8.86
CA VAL A 189 -7.35 15.97 9.36
C VAL A 189 -8.30 16.78 8.46
N PRO A 190 -9.04 17.74 9.02
CA PRO A 190 -9.88 18.64 8.24
C PRO A 190 -9.08 19.36 7.15
N GLY A 191 -9.61 19.33 5.92
CA GLY A 191 -8.98 19.93 4.74
C GLY A 191 -7.92 19.06 4.04
N PHE A 192 -7.55 17.90 4.58
CA PHE A 192 -6.69 16.94 3.87
C PHE A 192 -7.28 16.53 2.51
N SER A 193 -8.58 16.24 2.48
CA SER A 193 -9.34 15.86 1.28
C SER A 193 -9.64 17.03 0.31
N CYS A 194 -9.09 18.22 0.54
CA CYS A 194 -9.19 19.35 -0.38
C CYS A 194 -7.86 19.75 -1.00
N GLY A 195 -6.76 19.16 -0.54
CA GLY A 195 -5.40 19.48 -0.97
C GLY A 195 -4.79 18.41 -1.89
N PRO A 196 -3.51 18.08 -1.72
CA PRO A 196 -2.77 17.18 -2.61
C PRO A 196 -3.39 15.79 -2.77
N TRP A 197 -4.09 15.30 -1.74
CA TRP A 197 -4.80 14.03 -1.83
C TRP A 197 -5.91 14.07 -2.88
N PHE A 198 -6.69 15.16 -2.91
CA PHE A 198 -7.73 15.38 -3.91
C PHE A 198 -7.14 15.59 -5.30
N ASP A 199 -6.06 16.37 -5.42
CA ASP A 199 -5.37 16.57 -6.70
C ASP A 199 -4.83 15.25 -7.26
N LEU A 200 -4.29 14.38 -6.41
CA LEU A 200 -3.85 13.05 -6.78
C LEU A 200 -5.02 12.17 -7.26
N GLN A 201 -6.15 12.19 -6.57
CA GLN A 201 -7.36 11.47 -6.99
C GLN A 201 -7.87 11.96 -8.36
N CYS A 202 -7.89 13.28 -8.57
CA CYS A 202 -8.25 13.89 -9.85
C CYS A 202 -7.25 13.52 -10.95
N TYR A 203 -5.95 13.58 -10.68
CA TYR A 203 -4.91 13.17 -11.62
C TYR A 203 -5.08 11.71 -12.08
N ILE A 204 -5.37 10.80 -11.13
CA ILE A 204 -5.61 9.38 -11.45
C ILE A 204 -6.81 9.25 -12.40
N ARG A 205 -7.97 9.82 -12.05
CA ARG A 205 -9.20 9.67 -12.85
C ARG A 205 -9.13 10.42 -14.18
N GLU A 206 -8.73 11.68 -14.14
CA GLU A 206 -8.87 12.58 -15.28
C GLU A 206 -7.72 12.46 -16.28
N LYS A 207 -6.55 11.98 -15.84
CA LYS A 207 -5.38 11.81 -16.71
C LYS A 207 -5.00 10.35 -16.88
N LEU A 208 -4.65 9.64 -15.80
CA LEU A 208 -4.13 8.28 -15.94
C LEU A 208 -5.16 7.33 -16.54
N VAL A 209 -6.41 7.36 -16.09
CA VAL A 209 -7.48 6.50 -16.61
C VAL A 209 -7.88 6.89 -18.04
N ARG A 210 -7.74 8.15 -18.44
CA ARG A 210 -8.02 8.61 -19.81
C ARG A 210 -6.96 8.20 -20.82
N GLU A 211 -5.68 8.28 -20.44
CA GLU A 211 -4.55 8.09 -21.35
C GLU A 211 -4.05 6.64 -21.44
N ASN A 212 -4.56 5.75 -20.58
CA ASN A 212 -4.02 4.39 -20.43
C ASN A 212 -5.10 3.30 -20.47
N LYS A 213 -4.67 2.08 -20.80
CA LYS A 213 -5.56 0.92 -20.93
C LYS A 213 -6.14 0.49 -19.59
N SER A 214 -5.36 0.51 -18.52
CA SER A 214 -5.81 0.14 -17.17
C SER A 214 -4.94 0.79 -16.11
N VAL A 215 -5.56 1.17 -14.99
CA VAL A 215 -4.86 1.78 -13.86
C VAL A 215 -5.23 1.00 -12.60
N TYR A 216 -4.23 0.51 -11.87
CA TYR A 216 -4.42 -0.19 -10.60
C TYR A 216 -3.90 0.69 -9.48
N VAL A 217 -4.73 0.95 -8.46
CA VAL A 217 -4.41 1.91 -7.40
C VAL A 217 -4.45 1.22 -6.05
N CYS A 218 -3.32 1.20 -5.35
CA CYS A 218 -3.22 0.75 -3.96
C CYS A 218 -3.09 1.95 -3.04
N SER A 219 -4.07 2.14 -2.17
CA SER A 219 -4.10 3.23 -1.20
C SER A 219 -4.02 2.67 0.20
N GLY A 220 -3.36 3.36 1.13
CA GLY A 220 -3.36 2.94 2.52
C GLY A 220 -2.71 3.94 3.47
N PRO A 221 -2.92 3.75 4.77
CA PRO A 221 -2.30 4.56 5.82
C PRO A 221 -0.85 4.17 6.09
N LEU A 222 -0.08 5.10 6.65
CA LEU A 222 1.27 4.90 7.16
C LEU A 222 1.44 5.56 8.53
N PHE A 223 2.23 4.90 9.37
CA PHE A 223 2.71 5.44 10.64
C PHE A 223 4.22 5.63 10.52
N LEU A 224 4.66 6.87 10.36
CA LEU A 224 6.08 7.20 10.28
C LEU A 224 6.60 7.61 11.66
N PRO A 225 7.86 7.28 11.98
CA PRO A 225 8.46 7.76 13.20
C PRO A 225 8.71 9.26 13.13
N CYS A 226 8.57 9.94 14.26
CA CYS A 226 8.98 11.32 14.45
C CYS A 226 10.10 11.40 15.48
N GLU A 227 10.95 12.43 15.36
CA GLU A 227 11.95 12.74 16.37
C GLU A 227 11.36 13.71 17.38
N ASN A 228 11.39 13.33 18.66
CA ASN A 228 10.98 14.17 19.76
C ASN A 228 11.99 14.05 20.90
N ASP A 229 12.52 15.17 21.36
CA ASP A 229 13.56 15.24 22.40
C ASP A 229 14.79 14.33 22.12
N GLY A 230 15.24 14.27 20.87
CA GLY A 230 16.40 13.47 20.44
C GLY A 230 16.15 11.95 20.43
N LYS A 231 14.88 11.52 20.52
CA LYS A 231 14.48 10.11 20.39
C LYS A 231 13.52 9.93 19.23
N VAL A 232 13.76 8.89 18.45
CA VAL A 232 12.87 8.46 17.37
C VAL A 232 11.75 7.62 17.98
N GLN A 233 10.50 8.03 17.80
CA GLN A 233 9.31 7.39 18.37
C GLN A 233 8.16 7.33 17.35
N MET A 234 7.27 6.36 17.50
CA MET A 234 5.98 6.35 16.78
C MET A 234 4.98 7.11 17.64
N LYS A 235 4.39 8.18 17.11
CA LYS A 235 3.37 8.97 17.80
C LYS A 235 2.20 9.23 16.87
N PHE A 236 1.01 8.88 17.32
CA PHE A 236 -0.25 9.10 16.62
C PHE A 236 -1.40 9.03 17.61
N ASP A 237 -2.51 9.69 17.28
CA ASP A 237 -3.71 9.69 18.11
C ASP A 237 -4.54 8.43 17.88
N VAL A 238 -5.46 8.18 18.81
CA VAL A 238 -6.35 7.04 18.80
C VAL A 238 -7.74 7.52 19.20
N LEU A 239 -8.76 7.16 18.41
CA LEU A 239 -10.11 7.69 18.52
C LEU A 239 -11.09 6.70 19.16
N GLY A 240 -12.02 7.24 19.95
CA GLY A 240 -13.16 6.51 20.49
C GLY A 240 -12.81 5.37 21.44
N GLU A 241 -13.84 4.61 21.84
CA GLU A 241 -13.67 3.38 22.62
C GLU A 241 -13.13 2.22 21.75
N GLY A 242 -13.34 2.27 20.43
CA GLY A 242 -12.83 1.30 19.47
C GLY A 242 -11.32 1.41 19.21
N GLU A 243 -10.68 2.45 19.74
CA GLU A 243 -9.25 2.72 19.61
C GLU A 243 -8.77 2.77 18.15
N VAL A 244 -9.46 3.55 17.32
CA VAL A 244 -9.13 3.70 15.90
C VAL A 244 -7.89 4.57 15.76
N SER A 245 -6.81 4.01 15.18
CA SER A 245 -5.54 4.74 15.08
C SER A 245 -5.56 5.78 13.96
N VAL A 246 -5.02 6.97 14.23
CA VAL A 246 -4.90 8.08 13.27
C VAL A 246 -3.60 7.96 12.48
N PRO A 247 -3.64 7.75 11.15
CA PRO A 247 -2.43 7.68 10.33
C PRO A 247 -1.66 8.99 10.31
N THR A 248 -0.34 8.91 10.28
CA THR A 248 0.52 10.10 10.10
C THR A 248 0.60 10.53 8.63
N HIS A 249 0.51 9.57 7.72
CA HIS A 249 0.65 9.75 6.28
C HIS A 249 -0.27 8.74 5.57
N PHE A 250 -0.47 8.97 4.28
CA PHE A 250 -1.12 8.04 3.37
C PHE A 250 -0.25 7.81 2.16
N PHE A 251 -0.39 6.64 1.53
CA PHE A 251 0.24 6.36 0.25
C PHE A 251 -0.78 6.10 -0.84
N LYS A 252 -0.36 6.34 -2.09
CA LYS A 252 -0.92 5.66 -3.26
C LYS A 252 0.21 5.08 -4.10
N VAL A 253 0.14 3.78 -4.39
CA VAL A 253 0.98 3.11 -5.37
C VAL A 253 0.14 2.77 -6.58
N ILE A 254 0.54 3.28 -7.74
CA ILE A 254 -0.25 3.25 -8.97
C ILE A 254 0.52 2.47 -10.03
N ILE A 255 -0.10 1.43 -10.58
CA ILE A 255 0.38 0.78 -11.80
C ILE A 255 -0.45 1.29 -12.96
N ILE A 256 0.25 1.66 -14.02
CA ILE A 256 -0.33 2.14 -15.26
C ILE A 256 0.02 1.12 -16.35
N GLU A 257 -1.00 0.47 -16.90
CA GLU A 257 -0.86 -0.35 -18.11
C GLU A 257 -1.17 0.54 -19.32
N THR A 258 -0.13 0.87 -20.08
CA THR A 258 -0.28 1.69 -21.29
C THR A 258 -0.94 0.89 -22.41
N HIS A 259 -1.46 1.58 -23.43
CA HIS A 259 -2.07 0.90 -24.59
C HIS A 259 -1.10 -0.01 -25.36
N ASP A 260 0.19 0.31 -25.33
CA ASP A 260 1.26 -0.48 -25.94
C ASP A 260 1.65 -1.72 -25.09
N GLY A 261 1.02 -1.92 -23.94
CA GLY A 261 1.25 -3.06 -23.05
C GLY A 261 2.42 -2.90 -22.08
N ASN A 262 3.02 -1.71 -22.00
CA ASN A 262 4.05 -1.41 -21.00
C ASN A 262 3.41 -1.19 -19.63
N LEU A 263 4.16 -1.53 -18.58
CA LEU A 263 3.77 -1.26 -17.20
C LEU A 263 4.65 -0.16 -16.62
N GLU A 264 4.01 0.94 -16.24
CA GLU A 264 4.65 2.04 -15.52
C GLU A 264 4.19 2.06 -14.06
N LEU A 265 5.03 2.62 -13.20
CA LEU A 265 4.74 2.75 -11.77
C LEU A 265 5.00 4.17 -11.30
N GLU A 266 4.01 4.70 -10.60
CA GLU A 266 4.10 5.92 -9.81
C GLU A 266 3.71 5.63 -8.36
N SER A 267 4.36 6.32 -7.42
CA SER A 267 4.04 6.14 -6.02
C SER A 267 4.19 7.45 -5.25
N TYR A 268 3.21 7.73 -4.39
CA TYR A 268 3.05 8.97 -3.66
C TYR A 268 2.91 8.68 -2.18
N MET A 269 3.46 9.55 -1.34
CA MET A 269 3.29 9.55 0.10
C MET A 269 2.91 10.96 0.54
N VAL A 270 1.73 11.13 1.14
CA VAL A 270 1.14 12.42 1.50
C VAL A 270 0.97 12.47 3.03
N PRO A 271 1.47 13.50 3.73
CA PRO A 271 1.25 13.66 5.17
C PRO A 271 -0.23 13.92 5.46
N ASN A 272 -0.74 13.35 6.55
CA ASN A 272 -2.09 13.60 7.05
C ASN A 272 -2.14 14.97 7.75
N CYS A 273 -1.91 16.03 6.98
CA CYS A 273 -1.94 17.41 7.43
C CYS A 273 -2.62 18.29 6.37
N LYS A 274 -3.10 19.46 6.79
CA LYS A 274 -3.52 20.49 5.85
C LYS A 274 -2.25 21.23 5.35
N PRO A 275 -2.13 21.53 4.05
CA PRO A 275 -1.08 22.42 3.55
C PRO A 275 -1.13 23.80 4.20
N ASP A 276 0.02 24.46 4.32
CA ASP A 276 0.08 25.83 4.87
C ASP A 276 -0.58 26.84 3.92
N GLU A 277 -1.17 27.90 4.48
CA GLU A 277 -1.84 28.92 3.68
C GLU A 277 -0.85 29.67 2.77
N GLY A 278 -1.12 29.65 1.47
CA GLY A 278 -0.28 30.31 0.46
C GLY A 278 0.89 29.47 -0.06
N GLU A 279 1.05 28.24 0.42
CA GLU A 279 2.03 27.31 -0.12
C GLU A 279 1.58 26.77 -1.48
N GLU A 280 2.40 26.95 -2.52
CA GLU A 280 2.17 26.34 -3.83
C GLU A 280 2.65 24.89 -3.78
N VAL A 281 1.75 23.98 -3.43
CA VAL A 281 2.04 22.57 -3.32
C VAL A 281 1.81 21.86 -4.66
N LYS A 282 2.82 21.14 -5.16
CA LYS A 282 2.71 20.37 -6.42
C LYS A 282 2.62 18.89 -6.11
N LEU A 283 1.87 18.16 -6.94
CA LEU A 283 1.73 16.71 -6.78
C LEU A 283 3.09 15.98 -6.85
N ASP A 284 4.03 16.52 -7.64
CA ASP A 284 5.38 15.99 -7.82
C ASP A 284 6.21 16.04 -6.52
N ASP A 285 5.86 16.91 -5.57
CA ASP A 285 6.55 17.02 -4.28
C ASP A 285 6.31 15.79 -3.38
N TYR A 286 5.23 15.04 -3.64
CA TYR A 286 4.87 13.82 -2.90
C TYR A 286 5.35 12.53 -3.56
N LEU A 287 6.01 12.61 -4.72
CA LEU A 287 6.58 11.45 -5.40
C LEU A 287 7.62 10.78 -4.50
N THR A 288 7.33 9.54 -4.12
CA THR A 288 8.11 8.80 -3.14
C THR A 288 8.61 7.49 -3.73
N PRO A 289 9.89 7.12 -3.60
CA PRO A 289 10.37 5.82 -4.06
C PRO A 289 9.57 4.67 -3.43
N LEU A 290 9.17 3.68 -4.24
CA LEU A 290 8.37 2.54 -3.78
C LEU A 290 9.01 1.83 -2.57
N CYS A 291 10.33 1.70 -2.54
CA CYS A 291 11.03 1.05 -1.43
C CYS A 291 10.83 1.75 -0.08
N GLN A 292 10.63 3.08 -0.06
CA GLN A 292 10.36 3.80 1.18
C GLN A 292 8.94 3.49 1.69
N ILE A 293 7.96 3.40 0.79
CA ILE A 293 6.59 2.99 1.12
C ILE A 293 6.58 1.53 1.59
N GLU A 294 7.30 0.63 0.91
CA GLU A 294 7.44 -0.78 1.34
C GLU A 294 8.05 -0.89 2.73
N HIS A 295 9.11 -0.11 3.00
CA HIS A 295 9.75 -0.08 4.30
C HIS A 295 8.82 0.46 5.39
N ALA A 296 8.11 1.56 5.13
CA ALA A 296 7.21 2.20 6.09
C ALA A 296 5.93 1.38 6.35
N SER A 297 5.39 0.72 5.34
CA SER A 297 4.14 -0.05 5.44
C SER A 297 4.35 -1.50 5.89
N GLY A 298 5.55 -2.05 5.73
CA GLY A 298 5.80 -3.48 5.89
C GLY A 298 5.17 -4.33 4.77
N LEU A 299 4.68 -3.70 3.71
CA LEU A 299 4.08 -4.36 2.55
C LEU A 299 5.12 -4.54 1.45
N ILE A 300 4.94 -5.59 0.64
CA ILE A 300 5.66 -5.75 -0.62
C ILE A 300 4.65 -5.63 -1.75
N PHE A 301 4.84 -4.61 -2.58
CA PHE A 301 3.96 -4.38 -3.72
C PHE A 301 4.49 -5.16 -4.93
N PHE A 302 3.58 -5.85 -5.61
CA PHE A 302 3.83 -6.56 -6.87
C PHE A 302 5.03 -7.52 -6.84
N PRO A 303 5.11 -8.43 -5.84
CA PRO A 303 6.27 -9.32 -5.67
C PRO A 303 6.56 -10.16 -6.92
N GLU A 304 5.54 -10.47 -7.71
CA GLU A 304 5.64 -11.28 -8.93
C GLU A 304 6.05 -10.49 -10.18
N LYS A 305 5.97 -9.15 -10.16
CA LYS A 305 6.16 -8.29 -11.35
C LYS A 305 7.25 -7.21 -11.21
N LYS A 306 8.00 -7.14 -10.10
CA LYS A 306 9.00 -6.08 -9.84
C LYS A 306 10.02 -5.83 -10.95
N VAL A 307 10.35 -6.82 -11.78
CA VAL A 307 11.33 -6.71 -12.88
C VAL A 307 10.74 -6.01 -14.12
N CYS A 308 9.43 -5.82 -14.21
CA CYS A 308 8.75 -5.38 -15.43
C CYS A 308 8.34 -3.90 -15.45
N PHE A 309 8.61 -3.12 -14.40
CA PHE A 309 8.14 -1.73 -14.30
C PHE A 309 9.22 -0.73 -14.72
N THR A 310 8.87 0.20 -15.61
CA THR A 310 9.63 1.45 -15.76
C THR A 310 9.15 2.45 -14.71
N SER A 311 10.01 2.77 -13.73
CA SER A 311 9.67 3.76 -12.70
C SER A 311 9.75 5.18 -13.25
N ASN A 312 8.63 5.90 -13.25
CA ASN A 312 8.58 7.30 -13.66
C ASN A 312 9.09 8.25 -12.56
N ASN A 313 9.17 7.81 -11.31
CA ASN A 313 9.69 8.61 -10.18
C ASN A 313 11.14 9.09 -10.45
N LYS A 314 11.95 8.30 -11.18
CA LYS A 314 13.31 8.70 -11.58
C LYS A 314 13.33 9.79 -12.67
N ARG A 315 12.33 9.83 -13.55
CA ARG A 315 12.23 10.82 -14.64
C ARG A 315 11.70 12.17 -14.15
N ARG A 316 10.89 12.19 -13.10
CA ARG A 316 10.30 13.40 -12.49
C ARG A 316 11.08 13.95 -11.28
N GLY A 317 12.28 13.42 -11.01
CA GLY A 317 13.22 14.06 -10.09
C GLY A 317 13.03 13.73 -8.61
N ALA A 318 12.38 12.61 -8.25
CA ALA A 318 12.31 12.16 -6.86
C ALA A 318 13.74 12.04 -6.30
N ARG A 319 14.14 12.97 -5.42
CA ARG A 319 15.45 12.96 -4.77
C ARG A 319 15.48 11.75 -3.83
N LEU A 320 16.31 10.77 -4.16
CA LEU A 320 16.76 9.76 -3.22
C LEU A 320 17.49 10.47 -2.08
N HIS A 321 16.79 10.80 -1.00
CA HIS A 321 17.47 10.98 0.28
C HIS A 321 18.00 9.61 0.68
N ALA A 322 19.32 9.46 0.63
CA ALA A 322 20.03 8.27 1.03
C ALA A 322 19.67 7.92 2.48
N LEU A 323 19.31 6.65 2.70
CA LEU A 323 19.15 6.04 4.02
C LEU A 323 20.49 6.01 4.78
#